data_AF-A0A8T6J2U3-F1
#
_entry.id   AF-A0A8T6J2U3-F1
#
_cell.length_a   1.000
_cell.length_b   1.000
_cell.length_c   1.000
_cell.angle_alpha   90.00
_cell.angle_beta   90.00
_cell.angle_gamma   90.00
#
_symmetry.space_group_name_H-M   'P 1'
#
loop_
_entity.id
_entity.type
_entity.pdbx_description
1 polymer ?
#
loop_
_entity_poly.entity_id
_entity_poly.type
_entity_poly.pdbx_seq_one_letter_code
_entity_poly.pdbx_strand_id
1 'polypeptide(L)'
;MPADSASPPVEDSPKLTTLTGIGPAMAGKLERLGLRTVRDLLFLLPIRYEDRTRIRPIIEIKPGQRVQIEGVIAHARVIMGRRRSLLCALRDETAEITLRFFHFTRQ
;
A
#
# COMPACT_ATOMS: atom_id res chain seq x y z
N MET A 1 -16.44 36.63 -37.70
CA MET A 1 -15.20 36.76 -36.93
C MET A 1 -14.63 35.38 -36.68
N PRO A 2 -13.50 35.03 -37.29
CA PRO A 2 -12.77 33.79 -37.02
C PRO A 2 -11.73 34.04 -35.91
N ALA A 3 -11.72 33.17 -34.90
CA ALA A 3 -10.61 32.93 -33.98
C ALA A 3 -10.75 31.44 -33.64
N ASP A 4 -9.90 30.56 -34.22
CA ASP A 4 -8.71 30.03 -33.55
C ASP A 4 -8.99 29.70 -32.07
N SER A 5 -8.87 28.47 -31.59
CA SER A 5 -7.90 27.47 -31.98
C SER A 5 -8.33 26.14 -31.35
N ALA A 6 -8.15 25.06 -32.11
CA ALA A 6 -8.24 23.71 -31.59
C ALA A 6 -7.41 23.60 -30.31
N SER A 7 -7.99 23.04 -29.24
CA SER A 7 -7.21 22.55 -28.10
C SER A 7 -6.02 21.76 -28.65
N PRO A 8 -4.78 22.07 -28.28
CA PRO A 8 -3.63 21.40 -28.87
C PRO A 8 -3.77 19.89 -28.66
N PRO A 9 -3.41 19.06 -29.66
CA PRO A 9 -3.37 17.62 -29.47
C PRO A 9 -2.43 17.38 -28.29
N VAL A 10 -2.94 16.72 -27.25
CA VAL A 10 -2.27 16.61 -25.96
C VAL A 10 -1.09 15.61 -26.03
N GLU A 11 -0.38 15.52 -27.15
CA GLU A 11 0.39 14.33 -27.57
C GLU A 11 1.75 14.15 -26.89
N ASP A 12 2.30 15.16 -26.22
CA ASP A 12 3.63 15.04 -25.59
C ASP A 12 3.57 14.61 -24.13
N SER A 13 3.00 13.43 -23.85
CA SER A 13 3.25 12.79 -22.56
C SER A 13 4.42 11.82 -22.67
N PRO A 14 5.48 12.01 -21.87
CA PRO A 14 6.63 11.11 -21.91
C PRO A 14 6.19 9.68 -21.59
N LYS A 15 6.90 8.71 -22.17
CA LYS A 15 6.67 7.28 -21.90
C LYS A 15 6.96 6.98 -20.43
N LEU A 16 6.25 6.02 -19.87
CA LEU A 16 6.40 5.61 -18.46
C LEU A 16 7.82 5.18 -18.08
N THR A 17 8.59 4.65 -19.04
CA THR A 17 9.99 4.26 -18.86
C THR A 17 10.95 5.41 -18.58
N THR A 18 10.52 6.66 -18.77
CA THR A 18 11.31 7.85 -18.39
C THR A 18 11.27 8.12 -16.89
N LEU A 19 10.29 7.57 -16.16
CA LEU A 19 10.17 7.75 -14.72
C LEU A 19 11.11 6.81 -13.96
N THR A 20 11.82 7.38 -13.00
CA THR A 20 12.70 6.64 -12.10
C THR A 20 11.90 5.60 -11.30
N GLY A 21 12.33 4.34 -11.33
CA GLY A 21 11.64 3.22 -10.67
C GLY A 21 10.69 2.42 -11.57
N ILE A 22 10.42 2.88 -12.80
CA ILE A 22 9.66 2.11 -13.81
C ILE A 22 10.63 1.41 -14.77
N GLY A 23 11.15 0.26 -14.33
CA GLY A 23 11.92 -0.63 -15.19
C GLY A 23 11.05 -1.38 -16.22
N PRO A 24 11.64 -2.10 -17.19
CA PRO A 24 10.91 -2.79 -18.26
C PRO A 24 9.88 -3.80 -17.74
N ALA A 25 10.17 -4.48 -16.62
CA ALA A 25 9.23 -5.39 -15.97
C ALA A 25 8.01 -4.68 -15.35
N MET A 26 8.19 -3.44 -14.86
CA MET A 26 7.09 -2.64 -14.33
C MET A 26 6.30 -1.99 -15.47
N ALA A 27 6.98 -1.51 -16.51
CA ALA A 27 6.36 -0.98 -17.72
C ALA A 27 5.42 -2.01 -18.36
N GLY A 28 5.84 -3.28 -18.51
CA GLY A 28 4.97 -4.33 -19.03
C GLY A 28 3.75 -4.65 -18.14
N LYS A 29 3.84 -4.44 -16.82
CA LYS A 29 2.68 -4.56 -15.91
C LYS A 29 1.72 -3.38 -16.06
N LEU A 30 2.26 -2.17 -16.21
CA LEU A 30 1.48 -0.94 -16.41
C LEU A 30 0.79 -0.95 -17.79
N GLU A 31 1.45 -1.45 -18.83
CA GLU A 31 0.84 -1.63 -20.15
C GLU A 31 -0.33 -2.61 -20.13
N ARG A 32 -0.24 -3.70 -19.37
CA ARG A 32 -1.36 -4.63 -19.14
C ARG A 32 -2.54 -4.00 -18.42
N LEU A 33 -2.29 -2.95 -17.63
CA LEU A 33 -3.30 -2.13 -16.97
C LEU A 33 -3.81 -0.99 -17.86
N GLY A 34 -3.35 -0.90 -19.11
CA GLY A 34 -3.74 0.14 -20.06
C GLY A 34 -2.99 1.47 -19.89
N LEU A 35 -2.01 1.54 -18.99
CA LEU A 35 -1.22 2.73 -18.71
C LEU A 35 0.01 2.75 -19.63
N ARG A 36 0.12 3.75 -20.51
CA ARG A 36 1.20 3.85 -21.51
C ARG A 36 2.03 5.12 -21.37
N THR A 37 1.41 6.17 -20.86
CA THR A 37 2.00 7.50 -20.75
C THR A 37 1.99 8.00 -19.31
N VAL A 38 2.88 8.96 -19.00
CA VAL A 38 2.90 9.60 -17.68
C VAL A 38 1.57 10.29 -17.34
N ARG A 39 0.80 10.74 -18.33
CA ARG A 39 -0.54 11.29 -18.11
C ARG A 39 -1.50 10.25 -17.54
N ASP A 40 -1.43 9.00 -17.99
CA ASP A 40 -2.31 7.94 -17.52
C ASP A 40 -2.09 7.66 -16.01
N LEU A 41 -0.85 7.80 -15.53
CA LEU A 41 -0.54 7.73 -14.09
C LEU A 41 -1.16 8.87 -13.29
N LEU A 42 -1.24 10.09 -13.85
CA LEU A 42 -1.85 11.24 -13.17
C LEU A 42 -3.36 11.04 -12.95
N PHE A 43 -3.99 10.23 -13.80
CA PHE A 43 -5.42 9.88 -13.68
C PHE A 43 -5.66 8.53 -12.99
N LEU A 44 -4.60 7.85 -12.53
CA LEU A 44 -4.73 6.66 -11.70
C LEU A 44 -5.07 7.09 -10.26
N LEU A 45 -6.35 7.32 -10.02
CA LEU A 45 -6.83 7.71 -8.70
C LEU A 45 -6.68 6.55 -7.70
N PRO A 46 -6.24 6.82 -6.46
CA PRO A 46 -6.19 5.81 -5.41
C PRO A 46 -7.56 5.17 -5.18
N ILE A 47 -7.62 3.84 -5.22
CA ILE A 47 -8.83 3.06 -4.94
C ILE A 47 -9.31 3.32 -3.50
N ARG A 48 -8.37 3.60 -2.60
CA ARG A 48 -8.66 3.93 -1.20
C ARG A 48 -7.53 4.76 -0.62
N TYR A 49 -7.90 5.81 0.10
CA TYR A 49 -7.00 6.49 1.02
C TYR A 49 -7.11 5.85 2.39
N GLU A 50 -5.97 5.45 2.96
CA GLU A 50 -5.90 4.93 4.32
C GLU A 50 -5.52 6.09 5.25
N ASP A 51 -6.45 6.49 6.12
CA ASP A 51 -6.20 7.55 7.09
C ASP A 51 -5.36 7.01 8.25
N ARG A 52 -4.07 7.37 8.25
CA ARG A 52 -3.08 7.00 9.27
C ARG A 52 -2.92 8.01 10.39
N THR A 53 -3.83 8.99 10.50
CA THR A 53 -3.73 10.05 11.51
C THR A 53 -4.19 9.61 12.89
N ARG A 54 -4.93 8.50 13.01
CA ARG A 54 -5.59 8.09 14.25
C ARG A 54 -5.06 6.76 14.75
N ILE A 55 -4.31 6.83 15.84
CA ILE A 55 -3.93 5.67 16.64
C ILE A 55 -5.08 5.36 17.60
N ARG A 56 -5.54 4.11 17.64
CA ARG A 56 -6.61 3.67 18.53
C ARG A 56 -6.05 2.78 19.65
N PRO A 57 -6.57 2.91 20.88
CA PRO A 57 -6.18 2.01 21.97
C PRO A 57 -6.68 0.59 21.70
N ILE A 58 -5.97 -0.42 22.20
CA ILE A 58 -6.25 -1.83 21.90
C ILE A 58 -7.64 -2.26 22.37
N ILE A 59 -8.13 -1.69 23.49
CA ILE A 59 -9.41 -2.03 24.08
C ILE A 59 -10.63 -1.68 23.22
N GLU A 60 -10.50 -0.72 22.29
CA GLU A 60 -11.61 -0.27 21.42
C GLU A 60 -11.71 -1.04 20.10
N ILE A 61 -10.75 -1.93 19.83
CA ILE A 61 -10.68 -2.64 18.55
C ILE A 61 -11.81 -3.66 18.46
N LYS A 62 -12.48 -3.67 17.31
CA LYS A 62 -13.47 -4.71 16.96
C LYS A 62 -12.93 -5.62 15.86
N PRO A 63 -13.25 -6.93 15.89
CA PRO A 63 -12.89 -7.85 14.83
C PRO A 63 -13.35 -7.36 13.46
N GLY A 64 -12.51 -7.53 12.43
CA GLY A 64 -12.81 -7.16 11.04
C GLY A 64 -12.50 -5.71 10.66
N GLN A 65 -12.06 -4.87 11.60
CA GLN A 65 -11.65 -3.49 11.31
C GLN A 65 -10.16 -3.39 10.97
N ARG A 66 -9.82 -2.44 10.09
CA ARG A 66 -8.44 -2.00 9.88
C ARG A 66 -8.19 -0.82 10.81
N VAL A 67 -7.26 -1.00 11.74
CA VAL A 67 -6.93 -0.01 12.77
C VAL A 67 -5.42 0.13 12.88
N GLN A 68 -4.98 1.31 13.29
CA GLN A 68 -3.59 1.59 13.64
C GLN A 68 -3.48 1.62 15.16
N ILE A 69 -2.55 0.84 15.71
CA ILE A 69 -2.31 0.72 17.15
C ILE A 69 -0.82 0.91 17.42
N GLU A 70 -0.54 1.45 18.60
CA GLU A 70 0.82 1.64 19.11
C GLU A 70 0.95 0.88 20.43
N GLY A 71 2.13 0.39 20.72
CA GLY A 71 2.39 -0.38 21.93
C GLY A 71 3.77 -1.02 21.93
N VAL A 72 4.10 -1.70 23.01
CA VAL A 72 5.37 -2.39 23.21
C VAL A 72 5.19 -3.89 22.98
N ILE A 73 6.16 -4.52 22.31
CA ILE A 73 6.14 -5.97 22.12
C ILE A 73 6.53 -6.63 23.45
N ALA A 74 5.57 -7.29 24.09
CA ALA A 74 5.79 -7.98 25.37
C ALA A 74 6.51 -9.32 25.16
N HIS A 75 6.09 -10.08 24.15
CA HIS A 75 6.74 -11.34 23.79
C HIS A 75 6.62 -11.62 22.29
N ALA A 76 7.67 -12.19 21.71
CA ALA A 76 7.68 -12.66 20.33
C ALA A 76 8.20 -14.09 20.28
N ARG A 77 7.47 -14.97 19.62
CA ARG A 77 7.82 -16.39 19.53
C ARG A 77 7.42 -16.98 18.19
N VAL A 78 8.32 -17.79 17.64
CA VAL A 78 8.12 -18.48 16.37
C VAL A 78 7.44 -19.81 16.65
N ILE A 79 6.23 -20.00 16.15
CA ILE A 79 5.57 -21.29 16.17
C ILE A 79 6.02 -22.07 14.94
N MET A 80 6.76 -23.14 15.20
CA MET A 80 7.20 -24.10 14.20
C MET A 80 6.17 -25.23 14.10
N GLY A 81 5.09 -24.98 13.34
CA GLY A 81 4.14 -26.00 12.91
C GLY A 81 4.33 -26.36 11.43
N ARG A 82 3.31 -26.97 10.79
CA ARG A 82 3.32 -27.27 9.34
C ARG A 82 3.65 -26.05 8.47
N ARG A 83 3.28 -24.85 8.93
CA ARG A 83 3.68 -23.57 8.37
C ARG A 83 4.24 -22.69 9.49
N ARG A 84 5.45 -22.16 9.31
CA ARG A 84 6.09 -21.28 10.29
C ARG A 84 5.26 -20.00 10.42
N SER A 85 4.97 -19.60 11.66
CA SER A 85 4.35 -18.30 11.94
C SER A 85 5.04 -17.64 13.13
N LEU A 86 5.13 -16.31 13.09
CA LEU A 86 5.64 -15.51 14.19
C LEU A 86 4.44 -14.94 14.94
N LEU A 87 4.30 -15.32 16.21
CA LEU A 87 3.33 -14.70 17.11
C LEU A 87 4.05 -13.66 17.95
N CYS A 88 3.62 -12.41 17.84
CA CYS A 88 4.03 -11.32 18.70
C CYS A 88 2.83 -10.89 19.52
N ALA A 89 2.97 -10.79 20.83
CA ALA A 89 2.01 -10.05 21.62
C ALA A 89 2.47 -8.62 21.80
N LEU A 90 1.60 -7.71 21.36
CA LEU A 90 1.74 -6.29 21.51
C LEU A 90 0.89 -5.87 22.70
N ARG A 91 1.50 -5.17 23.65
CA ARG A 91 0.86 -4.64 24.84
C ARG A 91 0.85 -3.12 24.78
N ASP A 92 -0.33 -2.57 24.97
CA ASP A 92 -0.56 -1.14 25.20
C ASP A 92 -0.88 -0.92 26.69
N GLU A 93 -1.08 0.32 27.12
CA GLU A 93 -1.52 0.66 28.48
C GLU A 93 -2.88 0.03 28.82
N THR A 94 -3.72 -0.20 27.81
CA THR A 94 -5.10 -0.66 27.99
C THR A 94 -5.28 -2.17 27.90
N ALA A 95 -4.62 -2.83 26.96
CA ALA A 95 -4.83 -4.26 26.67
C ALA A 95 -3.64 -4.89 25.94
N GLU A 96 -3.69 -6.22 25.77
CA GLU A 96 -2.72 -6.99 24.98
C GLU A 96 -3.41 -7.63 23.77
N ILE A 97 -2.77 -7.57 22.60
CA ILE A 97 -3.24 -8.18 21.36
C ILE A 97 -2.17 -9.09 20.77
N THR A 98 -2.59 -10.22 20.21
CA THR A 98 -1.67 -11.14 19.51
C THR A 98 -1.67 -10.87 18.01
N LEU A 99 -0.52 -10.49 17.48
CA LEU A 99 -0.23 -10.38 16.05
C LEU A 99 0.35 -11.69 15.54
N ARG A 100 -0.22 -12.23 14.46
CA ARG A 100 0.27 -13.45 13.80
C ARG A 100 0.77 -13.13 12.40
N PHE A 101 2.07 -13.30 12.19
CA PHE A 101 2.70 -13.11 10.88
C PHE A 101 2.90 -14.46 10.20
N PHE A 102 2.32 -14.62 9.02
CA PHE A 102 2.41 -15.84 8.20
C PHE A 102 3.60 -15.83 7.22
N HIS A 103 4.18 -14.66 6.96
CA HIS A 103 5.30 -14.45 6.06
C HIS A 103 6.32 -13.52 6.76
N PHE A 104 7.19 -14.08 7.60
CA PHE A 104 8.14 -13.28 8.41
C PHE A 104 9.61 -13.55 8.06
N THR A 105 9.92 -14.61 7.32
CA THR A 105 11.26 -14.89 6.79
C THR A 105 11.34 -14.51 5.33
N ARG A 106 12.36 -13.71 4.99
CA ARG A 106 12.79 -13.47 3.62
C ARG A 106 13.48 -14.74 3.10
N GLN A 107 13.06 -15.23 1.94
CA GLN A 107 13.85 -16.19 1.17
C GLN A 107 14.86 -15.41 0.33
#